data_AF-A0A1J3JCV4-F1
#
_entry.id   AF-A0A1J3JCV4-F1
#
_cell.length_a   1.000
_cell.length_b   1.000
_cell.length_c   1.000
_cell.angle_alpha   90.00
_cell.angle_beta   90.00
_cell.angle_gamma   90.00
#
_symmetry.space_group_name_H-M   'P 1'
#
loop_
_entity.id
_entity.type
_entity.pdbx_description
1 polymer ?
#
loop_
_entity_poly.entity_id
_entity_poly.type
_entity_poly.pdbx_seq_one_letter_code
_entity_poly.pdbx_strand_id
1 'polypeptide(L)'
;KTLKLESVTYRGQESLQRLLSICPVLEDLSVHFDGEFAYEDMGESTIIAPSLQRLSLSIDDYWPLERYVIDTPSFKYFKLMDHNKSGHNFEIKNMPKLREAYVEVVFFVLKSVLGSITSVKRLTICSQIPKAGGQDDVYGGGFVFNQLRHMKSMCVQKRFVESPWKLAQRFS
;
A
#
# COMPACT_ATOMS: atom_id res chain seq x y z
N LYS A 1 -9.21 -19.15 6.48
CA LYS A 1 -10.20 -18.22 7.08
C LYS A 1 -9.95 -16.82 6.54
N THR A 2 -11.01 -16.10 6.16
CA THR A 2 -10.90 -14.84 5.42
C THR A 2 -11.70 -13.75 6.11
N LEU A 3 -11.16 -12.53 6.15
CA LEU A 3 -11.82 -11.33 6.65
C LEU A 3 -11.66 -10.22 5.60
N LYS A 4 -12.78 -9.63 5.21
CA LYS A 4 -12.81 -8.48 4.32
C LYS A 4 -13.43 -7.31 5.07
N LEU A 5 -12.71 -6.21 5.11
CA LEU A 5 -13.15 -4.95 5.69
C LEU A 5 -13.25 -3.93 4.56
N GLU A 6 -14.46 -3.43 4.31
CA GLU A 6 -14.76 -2.42 3.30
C GLU A 6 -15.03 -1.08 3.97
N SER A 7 -14.61 0.01 3.32
CA SER A 7 -14.78 1.40 3.77
C SER A 7 -14.47 1.63 5.25
N VAL A 8 -13.26 1.26 5.67
CA VAL A 8 -12.89 1.35 7.08
C VAL A 8 -12.38 2.74 7.42
N THR A 9 -13.19 3.50 8.16
CA THR A 9 -12.77 4.73 8.84
C THR A 9 -12.19 4.38 10.21
N TYR A 10 -10.86 4.42 10.36
CA TYR A 10 -10.24 4.16 11.66
C TYR A 10 -10.31 5.39 12.57
N ARG A 11 -10.62 5.18 13.85
CA ARG A 11 -10.55 6.21 14.91
C ARG A 11 -9.36 5.97 15.83
N GLY A 12 -8.19 5.70 15.26
CA GLY A 12 -6.94 5.53 16.00
C GLY A 12 -6.12 4.29 15.62
N GLN A 13 -4.83 4.36 15.99
CA GLN A 13 -3.72 3.48 15.59
C GLN A 13 -3.95 1.98 15.78
N GLU A 14 -4.63 1.58 16.86
CA GLU A 14 -4.65 0.19 17.31
C GLU A 14 -5.89 -0.61 16.90
N SER A 15 -6.91 0.01 16.29
CA SER A 15 -8.22 -0.66 16.14
C SER A 15 -8.16 -1.87 15.20
N LEU A 16 -7.39 -1.78 14.11
CA LEU A 16 -7.16 -2.92 13.21
C LEU A 16 -6.46 -4.04 13.94
N GLN A 17 -5.38 -3.73 14.67
CA GLN A 17 -4.60 -4.73 15.37
C GLN A 17 -5.41 -5.45 16.47
N ARG A 18 -6.27 -4.73 17.19
CA ARG A 18 -7.20 -5.32 18.17
C ARG A 18 -8.22 -6.24 17.51
N LEU A 19 -8.71 -5.91 16.31
CA LEU A 19 -9.59 -6.80 15.56
C LEU A 19 -8.88 -8.09 15.15
N LEU A 20 -7.62 -7.97 14.69
CA LEU A 20 -6.81 -9.12 14.28
C LEU A 20 -6.45 -10.03 15.46
N SER A 21 -6.30 -9.50 16.68
CA SER A 21 -6.00 -10.30 17.86
C SER A 21 -7.17 -11.20 18.29
N ILE A 22 -8.41 -10.83 17.98
CA ILE A 22 -9.62 -11.64 18.23
C ILE A 22 -9.69 -12.85 17.28
N CYS A 23 -9.02 -12.77 16.13
CA CYS A 23 -9.06 -13.78 15.06
C CYS A 23 -7.66 -14.35 14.75
N PRO A 24 -7.00 -15.07 15.69
CA PRO A 24 -5.59 -15.50 15.57
C PRO A 24 -5.32 -16.54 14.46
N VAL A 25 -6.38 -17.04 13.83
CA VAL A 25 -6.42 -18.09 12.80
C VAL A 25 -6.72 -17.52 11.41
N LEU A 26 -6.70 -16.19 11.26
CA LEU A 26 -6.96 -15.48 10.02
C LEU A 26 -5.84 -15.73 8.99
N GLU A 27 -6.20 -16.19 7.80
CA GLU A 27 -5.23 -16.51 6.75
C GLU A 27 -5.25 -15.52 5.59
N ASP A 28 -6.37 -14.83 5.38
CA ASP A 28 -6.59 -13.88 4.30
C ASP A 28 -7.30 -12.62 4.81
N LEU A 29 -6.65 -11.48 4.65
CA LEU A 29 -7.17 -10.18 5.07
C LEU A 29 -7.22 -9.25 3.86
N SER A 30 -8.37 -8.62 3.66
CA SER A 30 -8.52 -7.52 2.71
C SER A 30 -9.06 -6.30 3.44
N VAL A 31 -8.40 -5.16 3.31
CA VAL A 31 -8.80 -3.89 3.92
C VAL A 31 -8.86 -2.81 2.86
N HIS A 32 -9.98 -2.11 2.78
CA HIS A 32 -10.14 -0.90 2.01
C HIS A 32 -10.31 0.28 2.96
N PHE A 33 -9.37 1.21 2.91
CA PHE A 33 -9.39 2.46 3.66
C PHE A 33 -10.03 3.52 2.78
N ASP A 34 -11.20 4.00 3.21
CA ASP A 34 -11.94 5.06 2.51
C ASP A 34 -11.36 6.41 2.94
N GLY A 35 -11.00 7.23 1.95
CA GLY A 35 -10.35 8.52 2.14
C GLY A 35 -11.36 9.61 2.53
N GLU A 36 -11.99 9.50 3.68
CA GLU A 36 -12.57 10.69 4.31
C GLU A 36 -11.45 11.48 4.98
N PHE A 37 -11.41 12.80 4.76
CA PHE A 37 -10.42 13.71 5.33
C PHE A 37 -10.35 13.55 6.85
N ALA A 38 -9.45 12.69 7.32
CA ALA A 38 -9.15 12.56 8.72
C ALA A 38 -8.23 13.73 9.09
N TYR A 39 -8.77 14.63 9.90
CA TYR A 39 -8.02 15.78 10.42
C TYR A 39 -7.02 15.40 11.52
N GLU A 40 -7.08 14.14 11.98
CA GLU A 40 -6.23 13.61 13.04
C GLU A 40 -5.14 12.74 12.43
N ASP A 41 -3.90 13.04 12.83
CA ASP A 41 -2.74 12.23 12.50
C ASP A 41 -2.90 10.81 13.08
N MET A 42 -2.90 9.81 12.21
CA MET A 42 -2.95 8.42 12.62
C MET A 42 -1.56 7.84 12.90
N GLY A 43 -0.45 8.53 12.64
CA GLY A 43 0.90 8.03 12.93
C GLY A 43 1.20 6.64 12.33
N GLU A 44 1.54 5.66 13.17
CA GLU A 44 1.91 4.29 12.75
C GLU A 44 0.75 3.29 12.87
N SER A 45 0.53 2.50 11.81
CA SER A 45 -0.39 1.37 11.81
C SER A 45 0.36 0.05 11.65
N THR A 46 0.19 -0.86 12.60
CA THR A 46 0.87 -2.17 12.62
C THR A 46 -0.12 -3.32 12.41
N ILE A 47 0.27 -4.28 11.55
CA ILE A 47 -0.45 -5.54 11.31
C ILE A 47 0.40 -6.71 11.78
N ILE A 48 -0.01 -7.33 12.89
CA ILE A 48 0.55 -8.57 13.44
C ILE A 48 -0.53 -9.64 13.48
N ALA A 49 -0.37 -10.63 12.63
CA ALA A 49 -1.28 -11.78 12.49
C ALA A 49 -0.46 -13.03 12.09
N PRO A 50 -0.05 -13.89 13.04
CA PRO A 50 0.91 -14.97 12.78
C PRO A 50 0.49 -16.00 11.73
N SER A 51 -0.81 -16.24 11.58
CA SER A 51 -1.40 -17.17 10.62
C SER A 51 -1.68 -16.55 9.25
N LEU A 52 -1.51 -15.24 9.10
CA LEU A 52 -1.86 -14.52 7.89
C LEU A 52 -0.94 -14.91 6.73
N GLN A 53 -1.54 -15.29 5.61
CA GLN A 53 -0.85 -15.74 4.40
C GLN A 53 -1.08 -14.78 3.24
N ARG A 54 -2.23 -14.08 3.21
CA ARG A 54 -2.63 -13.16 2.14
C ARG A 54 -3.09 -11.84 2.75
N LEU A 55 -2.62 -10.75 2.18
CA LEU A 55 -3.02 -9.40 2.58
C LEU A 55 -3.24 -8.56 1.33
N SER A 56 -4.42 -7.94 1.27
CA SER A 56 -4.78 -6.93 0.29
C SER A 56 -5.09 -5.62 1.00
N LEU A 57 -4.35 -4.56 0.68
CA LEU A 57 -4.60 -3.21 1.16
C LEU A 57 -4.96 -2.32 -0.01
N SER A 58 -6.03 -1.55 0.14
CA SER A 58 -6.43 -0.48 -0.77
C SER A 58 -6.54 0.81 0.03
N ILE A 59 -5.68 1.78 -0.25
CA ILE A 59 -5.59 3.05 0.47
C ILE A 59 -5.87 4.17 -0.52
N ASP A 60 -6.93 4.93 -0.25
CA ASP A 60 -7.37 6.04 -1.09
C ASP A 60 -6.60 7.34 -0.79
N ASP A 61 -6.91 8.41 -1.53
CA ASP A 61 -6.22 9.69 -1.43
C ASP A 61 -6.36 10.32 -0.02
N TYR A 62 -5.30 10.99 0.45
CA TYR A 62 -5.27 11.85 1.66
C TYR A 62 -5.47 11.15 3.02
N TRP A 63 -4.98 9.93 3.15
CA TRP A 63 -4.95 9.24 4.45
C TRP A 63 -3.79 9.78 5.33
N PRO A 64 -4.03 10.29 6.55
CA PRO A 64 -3.01 10.88 7.41
C PRO A 64 -2.22 9.81 8.16
N LEU A 65 -1.51 8.97 7.43
CA LEU A 65 -0.69 7.91 7.98
C LEU A 65 0.78 8.22 7.72
N GLU A 66 1.62 8.12 8.74
CA GLU A 66 3.06 8.29 8.59
C GLU A 66 3.75 6.98 8.16
N ARG A 67 3.28 5.84 8.71
CA ARG A 67 3.94 4.54 8.52
C ARG A 67 2.99 3.34 8.60
N TYR A 68 3.17 2.38 7.69
CA TYR A 68 2.58 1.04 7.77
C TYR A 68 3.65 0.01 8.11
N VAL A 69 3.41 -0.82 9.13
CA VAL A 69 4.29 -1.92 9.52
C VAL A 69 3.55 -3.25 9.40
N ILE A 70 4.12 -4.21 8.66
CA ILE A 70 3.59 -5.58 8.56
C ILE A 70 4.57 -6.57 9.17
N ASP A 71 4.09 -7.39 10.08
CA ASP A 71 4.87 -8.41 10.79
C ASP A 71 4.07 -9.72 10.91
N THR A 72 4.22 -10.59 9.91
CA THR A 72 3.38 -11.77 9.69
C THR A 72 4.23 -12.94 9.15
N PRO A 73 4.78 -13.82 10.00
CA PRO A 73 5.77 -14.83 9.60
C PRO A 73 5.28 -15.89 8.59
N SER A 74 3.97 -15.99 8.36
CA SER A 74 3.34 -16.94 7.43
C SER A 74 3.02 -16.34 6.06
N PHE A 75 3.40 -15.08 5.82
CA PHE A 75 2.97 -14.29 4.69
C PHE A 75 3.49 -14.81 3.34
N LYS A 76 2.59 -14.97 2.36
CA LYS A 76 2.86 -15.58 1.05
C LYS A 76 2.50 -14.67 -0.12
N TYR A 77 1.44 -13.87 0.01
CA TYR A 77 0.89 -13.05 -1.06
C TYR A 77 0.54 -11.65 -0.57
N PHE A 78 1.06 -10.64 -1.26
CA PHE A 78 0.83 -9.24 -0.95
C PHE A 78 0.19 -8.52 -2.12
N LYS A 79 -0.86 -7.75 -1.86
CA LYS A 79 -1.45 -6.82 -2.81
C LYS A 79 -1.56 -5.44 -2.14
N LEU A 80 -0.95 -4.44 -2.74
CA LEU A 80 -1.03 -3.05 -2.31
C LEU A 80 -1.53 -2.19 -3.46
N MET A 81 -2.61 -1.46 -3.22
CA MET A 81 -3.10 -0.37 -4.07
C MET A 81 -3.12 0.88 -3.19
N ASP A 82 -2.14 1.75 -3.36
CA ASP A 82 -1.91 2.89 -2.48
C ASP A 82 -1.85 4.18 -3.29
N HIS A 83 -2.96 4.91 -3.30
CA HIS A 83 -3.05 6.18 -4.00
C HIS A 83 -2.81 7.37 -3.06
N ASN A 84 -2.50 7.13 -1.79
CA ASN A 84 -2.36 8.18 -0.79
C ASN A 84 -1.23 9.16 -1.14
N LYS A 85 -1.58 10.45 -1.19
CA LYS A 85 -0.68 11.54 -1.58
C LYS A 85 0.07 12.18 -0.41
N SER A 86 -0.28 11.83 0.83
CA SER A 86 0.21 12.50 2.04
C SER A 86 1.67 12.22 2.39
N GLY A 87 2.33 11.28 1.69
CA GLY A 87 3.73 10.95 1.90
C GLY A 87 3.94 10.08 3.15
N HIS A 88 4.11 8.79 2.95
CA HIS A 88 4.23 7.82 4.05
C HIS A 88 5.20 6.70 3.73
N ASN A 89 5.65 6.02 4.79
CA ASN A 89 6.59 4.93 4.68
C ASN A 89 5.90 3.57 4.83
N PHE A 90 6.41 2.59 4.10
CA PHE A 90 5.96 1.22 4.19
C PHE A 90 7.10 0.33 4.65
N GLU A 91 6.89 -0.42 5.72
CA GLU A 91 7.84 -1.40 6.23
C GLU A 91 7.18 -2.76 6.33
N ILE A 92 7.81 -3.73 5.68
CA ILE A 92 7.46 -5.13 5.82
C ILE A 92 8.65 -5.78 6.49
N LYS A 93 8.47 -6.19 7.75
CA LYS A 93 9.50 -6.93 8.48
C LYS A 93 9.81 -8.25 7.79
N ASN A 94 10.91 -8.91 8.15
CA ASN A 94 11.41 -10.08 7.44
C ASN A 94 10.32 -11.14 7.16
N MET A 95 9.90 -11.27 5.89
CA MET A 95 8.92 -12.26 5.41
C MET A 95 9.62 -13.33 4.57
N PRO A 96 10.17 -14.39 5.16
CA PRO A 96 10.92 -15.41 4.43
C PRO A 96 10.03 -16.23 3.47
N LYS A 97 8.71 -16.22 3.67
CA LYS A 97 7.76 -17.02 2.89
C LYS A 97 7.07 -16.24 1.76
N LEU A 98 7.34 -14.93 1.61
CA LEU A 98 6.69 -14.09 0.61
C LEU A 98 7.04 -14.58 -0.79
N ARG A 99 6.01 -14.96 -1.57
CA ARG A 99 6.19 -15.51 -2.92
C ARG A 99 5.85 -14.50 -3.98
N GLU A 100 4.78 -13.75 -3.77
CA GLU A 100 4.17 -12.94 -4.81
C GLU A 100 3.70 -11.60 -4.25
N ALA A 101 3.99 -10.53 -4.97
CA ALA A 101 3.56 -9.19 -4.64
C ALA A 101 3.00 -8.47 -5.87
N TYR A 102 1.87 -7.82 -5.69
CA TYR A 102 1.32 -6.81 -6.60
C TYR A 102 1.40 -5.46 -5.89
N VAL A 103 2.04 -4.48 -6.52
CA VAL A 103 2.28 -3.15 -5.95
C VAL A 103 1.83 -2.10 -6.95
N GLU A 104 0.80 -1.35 -6.60
CA GLU A 104 0.32 -0.18 -7.35
C GLU A 104 0.32 1.02 -6.42
N VAL A 105 1.36 1.85 -6.50
CA VAL A 105 1.55 2.93 -5.53
C VAL A 105 2.04 4.21 -6.21
N VAL A 106 1.89 5.33 -5.51
CA VAL A 106 2.53 6.60 -5.89
C VAL A 106 4.05 6.54 -5.72
N PHE A 107 4.76 7.40 -6.47
CA PHE A 107 6.21 7.32 -6.64
C PHE A 107 7.02 7.30 -5.33
N PHE A 108 6.70 8.15 -4.36
CA PHE A 108 7.46 8.25 -3.12
C PHE A 108 7.27 7.05 -2.18
N VAL A 109 6.12 6.35 -2.24
CA VAL A 109 5.84 5.14 -1.45
C VAL A 109 6.53 3.91 -2.06
N LEU A 110 6.70 3.89 -3.39
CA LEU A 110 7.28 2.75 -4.11
C LEU A 110 8.63 2.32 -3.54
N LYS A 111 9.49 3.29 -3.17
CA LYS A 111 10.83 3.00 -2.67
C LYS A 111 10.83 2.23 -1.35
N SER A 112 9.98 2.62 -0.40
CA SER A 112 9.90 1.96 0.90
C SER A 112 9.30 0.55 0.79
N VAL A 113 8.28 0.40 -0.07
CA VAL A 113 7.67 -0.92 -0.37
C VAL A 113 8.68 -1.87 -1.00
N LEU A 114 9.36 -1.45 -2.08
CA LEU A 114 10.32 -2.31 -2.79
C LEU A 114 11.52 -2.68 -1.91
N GLY A 115 12.00 -1.75 -1.08
CA GLY A 115 13.05 -2.02 -0.10
C GLY A 115 12.68 -3.09 0.93
N SER A 116 11.38 -3.27 1.19
CA SER A 116 10.89 -4.23 2.20
C SER A 116 10.53 -5.62 1.64
N ILE A 117 10.39 -5.78 0.32
CA ILE A 117 9.98 -7.06 -0.32
C ILE A 117 11.09 -7.72 -1.14
N THR A 118 12.36 -7.52 -0.77
CA THR A 118 13.55 -8.00 -1.51
C THR A 118 13.61 -9.51 -1.69
N SER A 119 12.88 -10.29 -0.88
CA SER A 119 12.79 -11.76 -0.95
C SER A 119 11.74 -12.31 -1.92
N VAL A 120 10.95 -11.45 -2.58
CA VAL A 120 9.82 -11.87 -3.43
C VAL A 120 10.29 -12.64 -4.68
N LYS A 121 9.50 -13.63 -5.12
CA LYS A 121 9.79 -14.45 -6.31
C LYS A 121 9.06 -13.98 -7.56
N ARG A 122 7.87 -13.41 -7.39
CA ARG A 122 7.04 -12.85 -8.47
C ARG A 122 6.57 -11.47 -8.07
N LEU A 123 6.92 -10.47 -8.87
CA LEU A 123 6.60 -9.08 -8.59
C LEU A 123 5.86 -8.47 -9.78
N THR A 124 4.70 -7.90 -9.53
CA THR A 124 4.02 -7.00 -10.48
C THR A 124 4.03 -5.60 -9.90
N ILE A 125 4.57 -4.64 -10.66
CA ILE A 125 4.56 -3.22 -10.30
C ILE A 125 3.68 -2.48 -11.29
N CYS A 126 2.75 -1.68 -10.77
CA CYS A 126 1.94 -0.74 -11.54
C CYS A 126 2.31 0.67 -11.08
N SER A 127 3.18 1.35 -11.83
CA SER A 127 3.61 2.71 -11.47
C SER A 127 2.70 3.74 -12.15
N GLN A 128 2.25 4.73 -11.38
CA GLN A 128 1.59 5.91 -11.92
C GLN A 128 2.68 6.88 -12.41
N ILE A 129 2.74 7.13 -13.72
CA ILE A 129 3.67 8.11 -14.29
C ILE A 129 3.20 9.51 -13.86
N PRO A 130 4.03 10.33 -13.19
CA PRO A 130 3.71 11.73 -12.97
C PRO A 130 3.48 12.42 -14.33
N LYS A 131 2.44 13.26 -14.47
CA LYS A 131 2.28 14.05 -15.70
C LYS A 131 3.52 14.94 -15.90
N ALA A 132 3.94 15.09 -17.15
CA ALA A 132 5.07 15.91 -17.57
C ALA A 132 5.05 17.27 -16.85
N GLY A 133 6.06 17.52 -16.01
CA GLY A 133 6.16 18.71 -15.16
C GLY A 133 6.54 18.42 -13.69
N GLY A 134 6.45 17.17 -13.24
CA GLY A 134 7.07 16.72 -11.99
C GLY A 134 8.54 16.40 -12.22
N GLN A 135 9.41 16.96 -11.39
CA GLN A 135 10.86 16.78 -11.43
C GLN A 135 11.26 15.31 -11.69
N ASP A 136 11.97 15.09 -12.80
CA ASP A 136 12.65 13.83 -13.16
C ASP A 136 13.86 13.61 -12.25
N ASP A 137 13.62 13.64 -10.94
CA ASP A 137 14.63 13.37 -9.93
C ASP A 137 14.79 11.85 -9.80
N VAL A 138 15.39 11.31 -10.86
CA VAL A 138 16.40 10.26 -10.83
C VAL A 138 15.99 9.04 -10.01
N TYR A 139 15.54 8.01 -10.74
CA TYR A 139 15.61 6.61 -10.33
C TYR A 139 17.09 6.23 -10.13
N GLY A 140 17.70 6.73 -9.06
CA GLY A 140 19.12 6.60 -8.72
C GLY A 140 19.41 5.51 -7.68
N GLY A 141 18.40 4.69 -7.36
CA GLY A 141 18.53 3.57 -6.46
C GLY A 141 17.99 2.31 -7.13
N GLY A 142 18.87 1.45 -7.62
CA GLY A 142 18.48 0.11 -8.00
C GLY A 142 18.00 -0.66 -6.77
N PHE A 143 16.96 -1.48 -6.94
CA PHE A 143 16.55 -2.46 -5.93
C PHE A 143 17.12 -3.81 -6.31
N VAL A 144 17.77 -4.47 -5.35
CA VAL A 144 18.27 -5.83 -5.52
C VAL A 144 17.27 -6.79 -4.90
N PHE A 145 16.71 -7.68 -5.73
CA PHE A 145 15.84 -8.76 -5.27
C PHE A 145 16.59 -10.09 -5.29
N ASN A 146 16.71 -10.72 -4.14
CA ASN A 146 17.56 -11.89 -3.95
C ASN A 146 16.93 -13.20 -4.47
N GLN A 147 15.61 -13.21 -4.70
CA GLN A 147 14.88 -14.43 -5.10
C GLN A 147 13.94 -14.22 -6.29
N LEU A 148 13.98 -13.05 -6.94
CA LEU A 148 13.06 -12.69 -8.00
C LEU A 148 13.27 -13.58 -9.23
N ARG A 149 12.18 -14.20 -9.69
CA ARG A 149 12.17 -15.08 -10.87
C ARG A 149 11.31 -14.51 -12.00
N HIS A 150 10.25 -13.78 -11.66
CA HIS A 150 9.38 -13.14 -12.63
C HIS A 150 9.08 -11.72 -12.19
N MET A 151 9.24 -10.78 -13.10
CA MET A 151 8.88 -9.39 -12.89
C MET A 151 7.99 -8.93 -14.04
N LYS A 152 6.88 -8.27 -13.70
CA LYS A 152 6.03 -7.57 -14.66
C LYS A 152 5.92 -6.12 -14.23
N SER A 153 6.27 -5.21 -15.12
CA SER A 153 6.02 -3.77 -14.92
C SER A 153 4.90 -3.34 -15.85
N MET A 154 3.89 -2.66 -15.31
CA MET A 154 2.81 -2.04 -16.05
C MET A 154 2.86 -0.53 -15.81
N CYS A 155 2.90 0.24 -16.91
CA CYS A 155 2.75 1.68 -16.83
C CYS A 155 1.27 2.03 -16.99
N VAL A 156 0.69 2.69 -16.01
CA VAL A 156 -0.71 3.14 -16.07
C VAL A 156 -0.74 4.66 -16.23
N GLN A 157 -1.26 5.14 -17.35
CA GLN A 157 -1.56 6.57 -17.53
C GLN A 157 -2.87 6.90 -16.80
N LYS A 158 -2.83 7.70 -15.73
CA LYS A 158 -4.06 8.28 -15.15
C LYS A 158 -4.62 9.33 -16.12
N ARG A 159 -5.69 8.99 -16.84
CA ARG A 159 -6.65 9.99 -17.32
C ARG A 159 -7.37 10.53 -16.09
N PHE A 160 -6.95 11.69 -15.60
CA PHE A 160 -7.78 12.44 -14.67
C PHE A 160 -9.05 12.82 -15.41
N VAL A 161 -10.18 12.23 -15.03
CA VAL A 161 -11.48 12.87 -15.22
C VAL A 161 -11.41 14.10 -14.31
N GLU A 162 -11.46 15.29 -14.90
CA GLU A 162 -11.46 16.54 -14.13
C GLU A 162 -12.56 16.46 -13.08
N SER A 163 -12.19 16.64 -11.81
CA SER A 163 -13.18 16.73 -10.75
C SER A 163 -14.14 17.89 -11.09
N PRO A 164 -15.48 17.72 -10.94
CA PRO A 164 -16.47 18.71 -11.36
C PRO A 164 -16.22 20.13 -10.81
N TRP A 165 -15.56 20.24 -9.66
CA TRP A 165 -15.22 21.52 -9.03
C TRP A 165 -14.18 22.35 -9.81
N LYS A 166 -13.36 21.75 -10.69
CA LYS A 166 -12.42 22.49 -11.54
C LYS A 166 -13.07 23.13 -12.77
N LEU A 167 -14.25 22.65 -13.19
CA LEU A 167 -15.01 23.28 -14.27
C LEU A 167 -15.71 24.58 -13.80
N ALA A 168 -16.00 24.69 -12.50
CA ALA A 168 -16.67 25.87 -11.93
C ALA A 168 -15.77 27.13 -11.89
N GLN A 169 -14.45 26.98 -11.85
CA GLN A 169 -13.51 28.12 -11.87
C GLN A 169 -13.14 28.60 -13.28
N ARG A 170 -13.64 27.93 -14.32
CA ARG A 170 -13.35 28.28 -15.72
C ARG A 170 -14.41 29.21 -16.34
N PHE A 171 -15.44 29.57 -15.56
CA PHE A 171 -16.55 30.44 -15.95
C PHE A 171 -16.77 31.63 -14.99
N SER A 172 -15.77 31.98 -14.17
CA SER A 172 -15.79 33.18 -13.31
C SER A 172 -14.85 34.26 -13.84
#